data_AF-A0A017SYP4-F1
#
_entry.id   AF-A0A017SYP4-F1
#
_cell.length_a   1.000
_cell.length_b   1.000
_cell.length_c   1.000
_cell.angle_alpha   90.00
_cell.angle_beta   90.00
_cell.angle_gamma   90.00
#
_symmetry.space_group_name_H-M   'P 1'
#
loop_
_entity.id
_entity.type
_entity.pdbx_description
1 polymer ?
#
loop_
_entity_poly.entity_id
_entity_poly.type
_entity_poly.pdbx_seq_one_letter_code
_entity_poly.pdbx_strand_id
1 'polypeptide(L)'
;MSAQTGTQAASGPASQRLVDRARFRIMRLRNEPNPIWIRELKQSARLTRTPLFMTVITVVMTLLIASIGGIASIEASPAKTGVVLFQVFFSLAYFVVTFVGPAVAANSVASEREGRTWEAVLLTGIPPGDIARGKFLAAFTSIGMYVVMLAPVGALPFLFGGVTALEVIVAFGFLLLLALLSVAFGLSISSKMNSLRAAILLTLLLAFFFSTTAFSLGGFALSVAAHEAWPDVVQGAPIWLPSAYERAPFGLQYVVFLVVLPIITLGLPIWFLYEVTIANLSDASDDRSSGMKRWFIAALPILTAAAAVPGLSVDAYDRMGVHVFSMSMVFNFLIFAVFLFAGDPLGPSRRVLAVWERNKLGPVRRFLGPGVVRSSLLVLALGVASLVVLTLAGLVLLDDPVISRADMRMTEVVCFAGYAITFFTFVVGLGAFLRARSSSVTVTRVLLLSILCGIAAGPWAIAAIAGIFAEVRGGFENALAIAAPSPFYVFLMMSKIEDGNGESILIAGAAAMVGWSALGLALLAGARAKSARLLMAEAAAHAQTEELLRADDEAMAAAIAAQAAAAAQAAAAAVAPTAPGISEPQEEPSGEPPNGGAAPDGAAPAGSNA
;
A
#
# COMPACT_ATOMS: atom_id res chain seq x y z
N MET A 1 22.00 -9.41 18.61
CA MET A 1 21.64 -10.25 19.78
C MET A 1 20.13 -10.17 19.93
N SER A 2 19.46 -11.29 20.20
CA SER A 2 18.07 -11.25 20.63
C SER A 2 18.01 -10.69 22.05
N ALA A 3 17.24 -9.61 22.26
CA ALA A 3 17.10 -8.95 23.56
C ALA A 3 16.43 -9.83 24.63
N GLN A 4 15.80 -10.95 24.24
CA GLN A 4 15.10 -11.86 25.15
C GLN A 4 15.86 -13.15 25.49
N THR A 5 16.87 -13.55 24.72
CA THR A 5 17.50 -14.88 24.88
C THR A 5 19.01 -14.83 25.08
N GLY A 6 19.67 -13.68 24.93
CA GLY A 6 21.14 -13.58 25.02
C GLY A 6 21.89 -14.38 23.94
N THR A 7 21.19 -15.08 23.05
CA THR A 7 21.78 -15.84 21.96
C THR A 7 22.24 -14.90 20.86
N GLN A 8 23.48 -15.07 20.42
CA GLN A 8 23.98 -14.44 19.20
C GLN A 8 23.07 -14.87 18.04
N ALA A 9 22.56 -13.90 17.28
CA ALA A 9 21.79 -14.21 16.08
C ALA A 9 22.67 -15.08 15.18
N ALA A 10 22.15 -16.22 14.73
CA ALA A 10 22.92 -17.16 13.90
C ALA A 10 23.57 -16.39 12.74
N SER A 11 24.90 -16.41 12.69
CA SER A 11 25.67 -15.81 11.59
C SER A 11 25.12 -16.34 10.27
N GLY A 12 24.88 -15.45 9.32
CA GLY A 12 24.35 -15.82 8.00
C GLY A 12 25.19 -16.92 7.35
N PRO A 13 24.61 -17.71 6.42
CA PRO A 13 25.29 -18.85 5.83
C PRO A 13 26.59 -18.39 5.16
N ALA A 14 27.71 -19.01 5.55
CA ALA A 14 29.03 -18.70 4.99
C ALA A 14 29.09 -18.96 3.47
N SER A 15 28.20 -19.79 2.94
CA SER A 15 28.11 -20.15 1.52
C SER A 15 27.22 -19.21 0.71
N GLN A 16 27.69 -18.84 -0.49
CA GLN A 16 26.90 -18.05 -1.46
C GLN A 16 25.86 -18.88 -2.25
N ARG A 17 25.84 -20.21 -2.11
CA ARG A 17 24.92 -21.10 -2.84
C ARG A 17 23.45 -20.83 -2.46
N LEU A 18 22.58 -20.79 -3.48
CA LEU A 18 21.14 -20.52 -3.33
C LEU A 18 20.45 -21.54 -2.41
N VAL A 19 20.81 -22.81 -2.52
CA VAL A 19 20.23 -23.92 -1.74
C VAL A 19 20.56 -23.76 -0.25
N ASP A 20 21.79 -23.42 0.08
CA ASP A 20 22.22 -23.24 1.48
C ASP A 20 21.58 -22.00 2.11
N ARG A 21 21.38 -20.93 1.32
CA ARG A 21 20.58 -19.76 1.75
C ARG A 21 19.10 -20.09 1.93
N ALA A 22 18.53 -20.97 1.11
CA ALA A 22 17.15 -21.42 1.25
C ALA A 22 17.00 -22.30 2.51
N ARG A 23 17.90 -23.27 2.71
CA ARG A 23 17.96 -24.11 3.92
C ARG A 23 18.14 -23.29 5.18
N PHE A 24 19.05 -22.31 5.18
CA PHE A 24 19.22 -21.39 6.30
C PHE A 24 17.96 -20.58 6.60
N ARG A 25 17.28 -20.06 5.56
CA ARG A 25 16.01 -19.34 5.73
C ARG A 25 14.91 -20.22 6.34
N ILE A 26 14.79 -21.47 5.87
CA ILE A 26 13.84 -22.45 6.40
C ILE A 26 14.18 -22.83 7.85
N MET A 27 15.45 -23.13 8.15
CA MET A 27 15.91 -23.43 9.50
C MET A 27 15.66 -22.26 10.45
N ARG A 28 15.91 -21.03 10.01
CA ARG A 28 15.63 -19.84 10.81
C ARG A 28 14.14 -19.65 11.06
N LEU A 29 13.29 -19.82 10.04
CA LEU A 29 11.83 -19.76 10.21
C LEU A 29 11.32 -20.81 11.22
N ARG A 30 11.92 -21.99 11.25
CA ARG A 30 11.57 -23.07 12.18
C ARG A 30 12.09 -22.81 13.60
N ASN A 31 13.34 -22.36 13.73
CA ASN A 31 14.03 -22.28 15.02
C ASN A 31 13.83 -20.92 15.72
N GLU A 32 13.57 -19.85 14.96
CA GLU A 32 13.30 -18.49 15.43
C GLU A 32 11.98 -17.98 14.82
N PRO A 33 10.81 -18.55 15.19
CA PRO A 33 9.55 -18.06 14.66
C PRO A 33 9.31 -16.63 15.14
N ASN A 34 8.58 -15.84 14.34
CA ASN A 34 8.32 -14.45 14.67
C ASN A 34 7.68 -14.33 16.06
N PRO A 35 8.28 -13.57 17.00
CA PRO A 35 7.83 -13.54 18.40
C PRO A 35 6.40 -13.00 18.54
N ILE A 36 6.00 -12.09 17.65
CA ILE A 36 4.63 -11.54 17.64
C ILE A 36 3.65 -12.62 17.21
N TRP A 37 3.96 -13.39 16.17
CA TRP A 37 3.09 -14.48 15.72
C TRP A 37 2.85 -15.52 16.83
N ILE A 38 3.91 -15.96 17.51
CA ILE A 38 3.79 -16.92 18.62
C ILE A 38 2.94 -16.34 19.76
N ARG A 39 3.16 -15.06 20.11
CA ARG A 39 2.40 -14.37 21.15
C ARG A 39 0.91 -14.35 20.80
N GLU A 40 0.56 -13.96 19.59
CA GLU A 40 -0.83 -13.91 19.10
C GLU A 40 -1.46 -15.30 19.10
N LEU A 41 -0.79 -16.33 18.58
CA LEU A 41 -1.31 -17.70 18.58
C LEU A 41 -1.59 -18.23 19.99
N LYS A 42 -0.67 -17.99 20.94
CA LYS A 42 -0.87 -18.38 22.35
C LYS A 42 -2.06 -17.66 22.97
N GLN A 43 -2.25 -16.38 22.63
CA GLN A 43 -3.39 -15.60 23.12
C GLN A 43 -4.71 -16.10 22.51
N SER A 44 -4.75 -16.33 21.20
CA SER A 44 -5.93 -16.85 20.50
C SER A 44 -6.34 -18.25 20.97
N ALA A 45 -5.38 -19.13 21.25
CA ALA A 45 -5.64 -20.49 21.74
C ALA A 45 -6.24 -20.52 23.16
N ARG A 46 -6.00 -19.47 23.97
CA ARG A 46 -6.55 -19.35 25.33
C ARG A 46 -7.97 -18.79 25.36
N LEU A 47 -8.45 -18.22 24.26
CA LEU A 47 -9.78 -17.61 24.17
C LEU A 47 -10.79 -18.66 23.72
N THR A 48 -11.62 -19.17 24.64
CA THR A 48 -12.71 -20.13 24.39
C THR A 48 -13.72 -19.65 23.34
N ARG A 49 -13.78 -18.35 23.06
CA ARG A 49 -14.69 -17.76 22.07
C ARG A 49 -14.37 -18.21 20.63
N THR A 50 -13.10 -18.36 20.29
CA THR A 50 -12.65 -18.70 18.92
C THR A 50 -13.21 -20.05 18.43
N PRO A 51 -13.04 -21.18 19.16
CA PRO A 51 -13.60 -22.46 18.72
C PRO A 51 -15.14 -22.44 18.67
N LEU A 52 -15.82 -21.70 19.56
CA LEU A 52 -17.28 -21.60 19.53
C LEU A 52 -17.79 -20.95 18.23
N PHE A 53 -17.20 -19.84 17.81
CA PHE A 53 -17.55 -19.19 16.54
C PHE A 53 -17.31 -20.11 15.35
N MET A 54 -16.17 -20.84 15.35
CA MET A 54 -15.85 -21.82 14.31
C MET A 54 -16.86 -22.98 14.27
N THR A 55 -17.31 -23.47 15.42
CA THR A 55 -18.37 -24.50 15.48
C THR A 55 -19.69 -23.97 14.94
N VAL A 56 -20.13 -22.78 15.38
CA VAL A 56 -21.40 -22.19 14.93
C VAL A 56 -21.42 -21.99 13.42
N ILE A 57 -20.37 -21.38 12.85
CA ILE A 57 -20.33 -21.15 11.40
C ILE A 57 -20.31 -22.45 10.62
N THR A 58 -19.62 -23.48 11.11
CA THR A 58 -19.56 -24.79 10.46
C THR A 58 -20.90 -25.51 10.53
N VAL A 59 -21.58 -25.47 11.68
CA VAL A 59 -22.93 -26.05 11.83
C VAL A 59 -23.93 -25.34 10.92
N VAL A 60 -23.96 -24.01 10.92
CA VAL A 60 -24.85 -23.22 10.05
C VAL A 60 -24.58 -23.53 8.57
N MET A 61 -23.30 -23.56 8.16
CA MET A 61 -22.93 -23.92 6.79
C MET A 61 -23.37 -25.33 6.44
N THR A 62 -23.17 -26.30 7.34
CA THR A 62 -23.59 -27.69 7.13
C THR A 62 -25.10 -27.81 6.97
N LEU A 63 -25.87 -27.15 7.84
CA LEU A 63 -27.34 -27.16 7.77
C LEU A 63 -27.85 -26.50 6.48
N LEU A 64 -27.23 -25.39 6.06
CA LEU A 64 -27.58 -24.71 4.82
C LEU A 64 -27.31 -25.60 3.59
N ILE A 65 -26.13 -26.20 3.51
CA ILE A 65 -25.76 -27.10 2.41
C ILE A 65 -26.62 -28.36 2.40
N ALA A 66 -26.92 -28.93 3.57
CA ALA A 66 -27.82 -30.08 3.68
C ALA A 66 -29.24 -29.74 3.23
N SER A 67 -29.76 -28.56 3.58
CA SER A 67 -31.08 -28.09 3.17
C SER A 67 -31.16 -27.90 1.64
N ILE A 68 -30.20 -27.17 1.06
CA ILE A 68 -30.14 -26.92 -0.38
C ILE A 68 -29.93 -28.22 -1.16
N GLY A 69 -29.05 -29.10 -0.68
CA GLY A 69 -28.81 -30.41 -1.27
C GLY A 69 -30.05 -31.30 -1.22
N GLY A 70 -30.78 -31.29 -0.11
CA GLY A 70 -32.06 -32.00 0.03
C GLY A 70 -33.09 -31.53 -0.99
N ILE A 71 -33.30 -30.22 -1.13
CA ILE A 71 -34.23 -29.65 -2.12
C ILE A 71 -33.78 -29.99 -3.55
N ALA A 72 -32.51 -29.75 -3.89
CA ALA A 72 -31.99 -29.99 -5.23
C ALA A 72 -31.99 -31.48 -5.61
N SER A 73 -31.91 -32.40 -4.66
CA SER A 73 -31.95 -33.86 -4.93
C SER A 73 -33.33 -34.37 -5.36
N ILE A 74 -34.40 -33.60 -5.10
CA ILE A 74 -35.77 -33.96 -5.48
C ILE A 74 -36.00 -33.72 -6.98
N GLU A 75 -35.44 -32.64 -7.52
CA GLU A 75 -35.73 -32.17 -8.88
C GLU A 75 -34.61 -32.46 -9.89
N ALA A 76 -33.37 -32.64 -9.44
CA ALA A 76 -32.19 -32.77 -10.29
C ALA A 76 -31.51 -34.14 -10.16
N SER A 77 -30.78 -34.53 -11.21
CA SER A 77 -29.92 -35.71 -11.13
C SER A 77 -28.80 -35.49 -10.10
N PRO A 78 -28.30 -36.55 -9.44
CA PRO A 78 -27.25 -36.43 -8.42
C PRO A 78 -26.04 -35.59 -8.88
N ALA A 79 -25.59 -35.78 -10.12
CA ALA A 79 -24.48 -35.02 -10.69
C ALA A 79 -24.78 -33.51 -10.81
N LYS A 80 -26.02 -33.12 -11.17
CA LYS A 80 -26.42 -31.70 -11.19
C LYS A 80 -26.52 -31.15 -9.77
N THR A 81 -27.05 -31.92 -8.83
CA THR A 81 -27.08 -31.56 -7.41
C THR A 81 -25.68 -31.28 -6.87
N GLY A 82 -24.69 -32.13 -7.18
CA GLY A 82 -23.30 -31.93 -6.79
C GLY A 82 -22.69 -30.61 -7.30
N VAL A 83 -22.90 -30.29 -8.59
CA VAL A 83 -22.44 -29.01 -9.16
C VAL A 83 -23.10 -27.80 -8.48
N VAL A 84 -24.42 -27.86 -8.22
CA VAL A 84 -25.14 -26.78 -7.51
C VAL A 84 -24.58 -26.60 -6.09
N LEU A 85 -24.39 -27.69 -5.35
CA LEU A 85 -23.85 -27.65 -3.99
C LEU A 85 -22.43 -27.07 -3.97
N PHE A 86 -21.59 -27.43 -4.94
CA PHE A 86 -20.24 -26.89 -5.09
C PHE A 86 -20.26 -25.37 -5.30
N GLN A 87 -21.06 -24.89 -6.27
CA GLN A 87 -21.16 -23.46 -6.57
C GLN A 87 -21.69 -22.67 -5.38
N VAL A 88 -22.73 -23.15 -4.70
CA VAL A 88 -23.31 -22.49 -3.53
C VAL A 88 -22.32 -22.45 -2.37
N PHE A 89 -21.71 -23.58 -2.04
CA PHE A 89 -20.76 -23.68 -0.92
C PHE A 89 -19.56 -22.76 -1.12
N PHE A 90 -18.88 -22.85 -2.27
CA PHE A 90 -17.67 -22.06 -2.51
C PHE A 90 -17.97 -20.57 -2.71
N SER A 91 -19.15 -20.21 -3.23
CA SER A 91 -19.59 -18.81 -3.27
C SER A 91 -19.81 -18.25 -1.87
N LEU A 92 -20.46 -19.00 -0.98
CA LEU A 92 -20.67 -18.56 0.40
C LEU A 92 -19.35 -18.54 1.18
N ALA A 93 -18.50 -19.55 1.01
CA ALA A 93 -17.17 -19.60 1.62
C ALA A 93 -16.29 -18.43 1.15
N TYR A 94 -16.39 -18.04 -0.13
CA TYR A 94 -15.74 -16.84 -0.66
C TYR A 94 -16.13 -15.59 0.14
N PHE A 95 -17.44 -15.30 0.29
CA PHE A 95 -17.90 -14.13 1.04
C PHE A 95 -17.53 -14.17 2.52
N VAL A 96 -17.57 -15.36 3.14
CA VAL A 96 -17.09 -15.53 4.51
C VAL A 96 -15.61 -15.14 4.61
N VAL A 97 -14.75 -15.65 3.72
CA VAL A 97 -13.31 -15.36 3.74
C VAL A 97 -13.01 -13.89 3.42
N THR A 98 -13.72 -13.29 2.45
CA THR A 98 -13.48 -11.90 2.04
C THR A 98 -14.09 -10.86 2.98
N PHE A 99 -15.04 -11.23 3.85
CA PHE A 99 -15.60 -10.31 4.87
C PHE A 99 -15.03 -10.54 6.26
N VAL A 100 -14.95 -11.80 6.70
CA VAL A 100 -14.38 -12.14 8.02
C VAL A 100 -12.87 -11.90 8.00
N GLY A 101 -12.19 -12.24 6.91
CA GLY A 101 -10.74 -12.15 6.83
C GLY A 101 -10.18 -10.75 7.04
N PRO A 102 -10.67 -9.70 6.35
CA PRO A 102 -10.18 -8.36 6.55
C PRO A 102 -10.63 -7.81 7.89
N ALA A 103 -11.80 -8.20 8.41
CA ALA A 103 -12.27 -7.76 9.73
C ALA A 103 -11.38 -8.28 10.87
N VAL A 104 -10.97 -9.56 10.81
CA VAL A 104 -10.02 -10.14 11.78
C VAL A 104 -8.68 -9.41 11.71
N ALA A 105 -8.17 -9.16 10.50
CA ALA A 105 -6.94 -8.41 10.31
C ALA A 105 -7.06 -6.93 10.75
N ALA A 106 -8.20 -6.30 10.48
CA ALA A 106 -8.54 -4.93 10.86
C ALA A 106 -8.57 -4.72 12.37
N ASN A 107 -8.95 -5.76 13.13
CA ASN A 107 -8.93 -5.72 14.58
C ASN A 107 -7.50 -5.77 15.15
N SER A 108 -6.54 -6.40 14.46
CA SER A 108 -5.25 -6.79 15.05
C SER A 108 -4.31 -5.63 15.46
N VAL A 109 -4.34 -4.49 14.75
CA VAL A 109 -3.52 -3.30 15.07
C VAL A 109 -4.37 -2.21 15.69
N ALA A 110 -5.58 -1.98 15.16
CA ALA A 110 -6.47 -0.94 15.67
C ALA A 110 -6.90 -1.18 17.13
N SER A 111 -7.09 -2.44 17.56
CA SER A 111 -7.42 -2.76 18.96
C SER A 111 -6.27 -2.48 19.93
N GLU A 112 -5.01 -2.70 19.51
CA GLU A 112 -3.83 -2.38 20.33
C GLU A 112 -3.63 -0.86 20.45
N ARG A 113 -3.96 -0.11 19.40
CA ARG A 113 -3.93 1.36 19.43
C ARG A 113 -5.00 1.92 20.36
N GLU A 114 -6.24 1.46 20.24
CA GLU A 114 -7.33 1.89 21.11
C GLU A 114 -7.09 1.47 22.57
N GLY A 115 -6.51 0.29 22.79
CA GLY A 115 -6.14 -0.22 24.11
C GLY A 115 -4.85 0.34 24.70
N ARG A 116 -4.17 1.29 24.03
CA ARG A 116 -2.86 1.87 24.44
C ARG A 116 -1.75 0.84 24.70
N THR A 117 -1.83 -0.34 24.10
CA THR A 117 -0.78 -1.38 24.20
C THR A 117 0.19 -1.33 23.02
N TRP A 118 -0.11 -0.53 21.98
CA TRP A 118 0.75 -0.33 20.83
C TRP A 118 2.11 0.31 21.19
N GLU A 119 2.14 1.24 22.15
CA GLU A 119 3.38 1.90 22.59
C GLU A 119 4.38 0.89 23.18
N ALA A 120 3.88 -0.07 23.96
CA ALA A 120 4.71 -1.15 24.50
C ALA A 120 5.35 -2.00 23.38
N VAL A 121 4.65 -2.22 22.27
CA VAL A 121 5.20 -2.93 21.11
C VAL A 121 6.31 -2.10 20.46
N LEU A 122 6.15 -0.79 20.32
CA LEU A 122 7.17 0.09 19.76
C LEU A 122 8.44 0.14 20.63
N LEU A 123 8.28 0.11 21.96
CA LEU A 123 9.41 0.10 22.90
C LEU A 123 10.24 -1.19 22.87
N THR A 124 9.73 -2.28 22.28
CA THR A 124 10.50 -3.54 22.13
C THR A 124 11.66 -3.45 21.13
N GLY A 125 11.70 -2.40 20.30
CA GLY A 125 12.73 -2.23 19.26
C GLY A 125 12.60 -3.19 18.07
N ILE A 126 11.49 -3.92 17.94
CA ILE A 126 11.23 -4.80 16.78
C ILE A 126 10.98 -3.92 15.54
N PRO A 127 11.60 -4.23 14.38
CA PRO A 127 11.44 -3.42 13.19
C PRO A 127 10.00 -3.53 12.62
N PRO A 128 9.45 -2.46 11.99
CA PRO A 128 8.08 -2.44 11.48
C PRO A 128 7.74 -3.60 10.52
N GLY A 129 8.71 -4.05 9.71
CA GLY A 129 8.55 -5.19 8.80
C GLY A 129 8.30 -6.51 9.53
N ASP A 130 8.96 -6.75 10.65
CA ASP A 130 8.75 -7.97 11.42
C ASP A 130 7.45 -7.91 12.24
N ILE A 131 7.04 -6.70 12.67
CA ILE A 131 5.72 -6.49 13.26
C ILE A 131 4.61 -6.80 12.25
N ALA A 132 4.70 -6.24 11.03
CA ALA A 132 3.74 -6.48 9.95
C ALA A 132 3.62 -7.97 9.62
N ARG A 133 4.75 -8.68 9.49
CA ARG A 133 4.75 -10.14 9.25
C ARG A 133 4.09 -10.94 10.36
N GLY A 134 4.39 -10.61 11.61
CA GLY A 134 3.84 -11.31 12.77
C GLY A 134 2.32 -11.18 12.83
N LYS A 135 1.81 -9.95 12.63
CA LYS A 135 0.37 -9.66 12.60
C LYS A 135 -0.32 -10.29 11.38
N PHE A 136 0.31 -10.22 10.21
CA PHE A 136 -0.20 -10.88 9.00
C PHE A 136 -0.33 -12.39 9.20
N LEU A 137 0.73 -13.06 9.68
CA LEU A 137 0.73 -14.50 9.85
C LEU A 137 -0.25 -14.97 10.93
N ALA A 138 -0.42 -14.18 12.00
CA ALA A 138 -1.42 -14.46 13.04
C ALA A 138 -2.87 -14.39 12.50
N ALA A 139 -3.20 -13.33 11.77
CA ALA A 139 -4.51 -13.18 11.14
C ALA A 139 -4.75 -14.26 10.08
N PHE A 140 -3.76 -14.53 9.22
CA PHE A 140 -3.83 -15.59 8.21
C PHE A 140 -4.01 -16.97 8.82
N THR A 141 -3.29 -17.30 9.89
CA THR A 141 -3.46 -18.58 10.59
C THR A 141 -4.88 -18.73 11.14
N SER A 142 -5.43 -17.66 11.72
CA SER A 142 -6.81 -17.64 12.23
C SER A 142 -7.82 -17.94 11.13
N ILE A 143 -7.70 -17.30 9.96
CA ILE A 143 -8.61 -17.53 8.82
C ILE A 143 -8.38 -18.88 8.17
N GLY A 144 -7.13 -19.32 8.06
CA GLY A 144 -6.79 -20.66 7.57
C GLY A 144 -7.45 -21.76 8.39
N MET A 145 -7.53 -21.60 9.72
CA MET A 145 -8.27 -22.54 10.58
C MET A 145 -9.77 -22.60 10.22
N TYR A 146 -10.42 -21.46 9.90
CA TYR A 146 -11.80 -21.48 9.43
C TYR A 146 -11.95 -22.25 8.11
N VAL A 147 -11.05 -22.01 7.15
CA VAL A 147 -11.08 -22.71 5.85
C VAL A 147 -10.90 -24.22 6.04
N VAL A 148 -9.93 -24.63 6.87
CA VAL A 148 -9.70 -26.04 7.19
C VAL A 148 -10.89 -26.67 7.90
N MET A 149 -11.56 -25.95 8.80
CA MET A 149 -12.73 -26.47 9.51
C MET A 149 -13.96 -26.63 8.60
N LEU A 150 -14.07 -25.83 7.55
CA LEU A 150 -15.10 -25.97 6.52
C LEU A 150 -14.80 -27.08 5.49
N ALA A 151 -13.59 -27.66 5.50
CA ALA A 151 -13.18 -28.67 4.54
C ALA A 151 -14.10 -29.91 4.45
N PRO A 152 -14.57 -30.51 5.57
CA PRO A 152 -15.48 -31.64 5.51
C PRO A 152 -16.81 -31.30 4.82
N VAL A 153 -17.33 -30.09 5.04
CA VAL A 153 -18.58 -29.62 4.42
C VAL A 153 -18.38 -29.38 2.93
N GLY A 154 -17.26 -28.79 2.53
CA GLY A 154 -16.93 -28.55 1.13
C GLY A 154 -16.57 -29.80 0.34
N ALA A 155 -16.36 -30.95 1.00
CA ALA A 155 -16.18 -32.25 0.36
C ALA A 155 -17.52 -32.95 0.03
N LEU A 156 -18.64 -32.53 0.63
CA LEU A 156 -19.96 -33.13 0.37
C LEU A 156 -20.39 -33.06 -1.11
N PRO A 157 -20.18 -31.96 -1.87
CA PRO A 157 -20.57 -31.89 -3.28
C PRO A 157 -19.96 -33.00 -4.14
N PHE A 158 -18.72 -33.41 -3.84
CA PHE A 158 -18.03 -34.50 -4.54
C PHE A 158 -18.76 -35.85 -4.38
N LEU A 159 -19.41 -36.09 -3.23
CA LEU A 159 -20.14 -37.35 -2.97
C LEU A 159 -21.40 -37.53 -3.84
N PHE A 160 -21.99 -36.43 -4.32
CA PHE A 160 -23.17 -36.47 -5.21
C PHE A 160 -22.78 -36.68 -6.70
N GLY A 161 -21.49 -36.59 -7.03
CA GLY A 161 -20.98 -36.65 -8.40
C GLY A 161 -21.08 -35.31 -9.16
N GLY A 162 -20.55 -35.27 -10.38
CA GLY A 162 -20.55 -34.06 -11.23
C GLY A 162 -19.44 -33.03 -10.94
N VAL A 163 -18.74 -33.19 -9.82
CA VAL A 163 -17.56 -32.41 -9.42
C VAL A 163 -16.47 -33.38 -9.00
N THR A 164 -15.22 -33.13 -9.38
CA THR A 164 -14.09 -34.01 -9.07
C THR A 164 -13.42 -33.63 -7.75
N ALA A 165 -12.60 -34.53 -7.21
CA ALA A 165 -11.78 -34.23 -6.04
C ALA A 165 -10.76 -33.11 -6.31
N LEU A 166 -10.25 -33.02 -7.54
CA LEU A 166 -9.27 -32.00 -7.92
C LEU A 166 -9.90 -30.61 -7.92
N GLU A 167 -11.12 -30.47 -8.45
CA GLU A 167 -11.90 -29.21 -8.40
C GLU A 167 -12.08 -28.73 -6.95
N VAL A 168 -12.40 -29.62 -6.02
CA VAL A 168 -12.56 -29.28 -4.60
C VAL A 168 -11.23 -28.83 -3.98
N ILE A 169 -10.13 -29.55 -4.22
CA ILE A 169 -8.80 -29.22 -3.68
C ILE A 169 -8.32 -27.86 -4.21
N VAL A 170 -8.46 -27.63 -5.52
CA VAL A 170 -8.08 -26.36 -6.16
C VAL A 170 -8.93 -25.22 -5.62
N ALA A 171 -10.24 -25.43 -5.41
CA ALA A 171 -11.14 -24.43 -4.83
C ALA A 171 -10.71 -24.02 -3.40
N PHE A 172 -10.34 -24.98 -2.54
CA PHE A 172 -9.77 -24.67 -1.23
C PHE A 172 -8.43 -23.94 -1.31
N GLY A 173 -7.57 -24.30 -2.28
CA GLY A 173 -6.33 -23.58 -2.56
C GLY A 173 -6.58 -22.11 -2.90
N PHE A 174 -7.54 -21.82 -3.78
CA PHE A 174 -7.94 -20.46 -4.12
C PHE A 174 -8.58 -19.71 -2.94
N LEU A 175 -9.39 -20.36 -2.11
CA LEU A 175 -9.90 -19.74 -0.88
C LEU A 175 -8.77 -19.30 0.06
N LEU A 176 -7.71 -20.11 0.21
CA LEU A 176 -6.54 -19.71 0.99
C LEU A 176 -5.82 -18.53 0.34
N LEU A 177 -5.60 -18.55 -0.98
CA LEU A 177 -4.98 -17.42 -1.68
C LEU A 177 -5.78 -16.11 -1.53
N LEU A 178 -7.11 -16.19 -1.61
CA LEU A 178 -8.00 -15.06 -1.35
C LEU A 178 -7.95 -14.63 0.12
N ALA A 179 -7.79 -15.56 1.07
CA ALA A 179 -7.56 -15.24 2.47
C ALA A 179 -6.26 -14.45 2.66
N LEU A 180 -5.17 -14.76 1.95
CA LEU A 180 -3.93 -13.96 1.98
C LEU A 180 -4.21 -12.50 1.58
N LEU A 181 -4.90 -12.29 0.45
CA LEU A 181 -5.24 -10.95 -0.05
C LEU A 181 -6.15 -10.20 0.93
N SER A 182 -7.17 -10.88 1.42
CA SER A 182 -8.14 -10.41 2.40
C SER A 182 -7.48 -9.94 3.72
N VAL A 183 -6.54 -10.72 4.25
CA VAL A 183 -5.76 -10.34 5.44
C VAL A 183 -4.86 -9.14 5.17
N ALA A 184 -4.13 -9.16 4.05
CA ALA A 184 -3.25 -8.04 3.68
C ALA A 184 -4.06 -6.74 3.58
N PHE A 185 -5.25 -6.81 2.99
CA PHE A 185 -6.17 -5.70 2.86
C PHE A 185 -6.62 -5.16 4.21
N GLY A 186 -7.18 -6.00 5.09
CA GLY A 186 -7.63 -5.55 6.41
C GLY A 186 -6.50 -5.01 7.28
N LEU A 187 -5.31 -5.62 7.22
CA LEU A 187 -4.14 -5.15 7.96
C LEU A 187 -3.64 -3.78 7.48
N SER A 188 -3.64 -3.56 6.16
CA SER A 188 -3.26 -2.27 5.56
C SER A 188 -4.15 -1.13 6.06
N ILE A 189 -5.47 -1.35 6.19
CA ILE A 189 -6.39 -0.36 6.73
C ILE A 189 -6.17 -0.20 8.23
N SER A 190 -6.10 -1.31 8.99
CA SER A 190 -5.84 -1.31 10.43
C SER A 190 -4.64 -0.47 10.83
N SER A 191 -3.53 -0.63 10.09
CA SER A 191 -2.25 0.03 10.37
C SER A 191 -2.30 1.56 10.29
N LYS A 192 -3.33 2.13 9.63
CA LYS A 192 -3.52 3.59 9.54
C LYS A 192 -4.52 4.13 10.56
N MET A 193 -5.39 3.28 11.11
CA MET A 193 -6.52 3.71 11.93
C MET A 193 -6.15 3.76 13.41
N ASN A 194 -6.72 4.72 14.14
CA ASN A 194 -6.53 4.86 15.60
C ASN A 194 -7.74 4.37 16.41
N SER A 195 -8.89 4.19 15.77
CA SER A 195 -10.10 3.64 16.38
C SER A 195 -10.46 2.29 15.75
N LEU A 196 -10.75 1.30 16.60
CA LEU A 196 -11.15 -0.03 16.20
C LEU A 196 -12.47 -0.02 15.41
N ARG A 197 -13.47 0.71 15.91
CA ARG A 197 -14.79 0.79 15.27
C ARG A 197 -14.67 1.36 13.86
N ALA A 198 -13.93 2.47 13.71
CA ALA A 198 -13.70 3.08 12.41
C ALA A 198 -12.90 2.16 11.48
N ALA A 199 -11.91 1.43 11.99
CA ALA A 199 -11.14 0.46 11.21
C ALA A 199 -12.01 -0.68 10.68
N ILE A 200 -12.85 -1.29 11.53
CA ILE A 200 -13.74 -2.38 11.13
C ILE A 200 -14.78 -1.90 10.12
N LEU A 201 -15.46 -0.77 10.40
CA LEU A 201 -16.50 -0.24 9.51
C LEU A 201 -15.94 0.09 8.12
N LEU A 202 -14.81 0.80 8.06
CA LEU A 202 -14.19 1.15 6.79
C LEU A 202 -13.71 -0.11 6.04
N THR A 203 -13.11 -1.06 6.76
CA THR A 203 -12.63 -2.30 6.16
C THR A 203 -13.79 -3.11 5.57
N LEU A 204 -14.89 -3.29 6.30
CA LEU A 204 -16.05 -4.04 5.83
C LEU A 204 -16.76 -3.34 4.67
N LEU A 205 -16.90 -2.01 4.70
CA LEU A 205 -17.50 -1.24 3.61
C LEU A 205 -16.70 -1.40 2.32
N LEU A 206 -15.38 -1.24 2.40
CA LEU A 206 -14.51 -1.40 1.23
C LEU A 206 -14.42 -2.87 0.80
N ALA A 207 -14.35 -3.82 1.75
CA ALA A 207 -14.36 -5.24 1.45
C ALA A 207 -15.65 -5.65 0.74
N PHE A 208 -16.81 -5.12 1.14
CA PHE A 208 -18.08 -5.34 0.43
C PHE A 208 -18.00 -4.88 -1.03
N PHE A 209 -17.54 -3.65 -1.26
CA PHE A 209 -17.42 -3.11 -2.62
C PHE A 209 -16.44 -3.90 -3.49
N PHE A 210 -15.21 -4.13 -3.00
CA PHE A 210 -14.17 -4.83 -3.74
C PHE A 210 -14.47 -6.32 -3.91
N SER A 211 -14.96 -7.00 -2.87
CA SER A 211 -15.32 -8.42 -2.94
C SER A 211 -16.48 -8.66 -3.90
N THR A 212 -17.51 -7.82 -3.88
CA THR A 212 -18.66 -7.95 -4.79
C THR A 212 -18.22 -7.67 -6.22
N THR A 213 -17.42 -6.62 -6.45
CA THR A 213 -16.86 -6.33 -7.79
C THR A 213 -15.99 -7.47 -8.29
N ALA A 214 -15.12 -8.04 -7.44
CA ALA A 214 -14.27 -9.18 -7.80
C ALA A 214 -15.09 -10.45 -8.08
N PHE A 215 -16.17 -10.70 -7.34
CA PHE A 215 -17.06 -11.84 -7.56
C PHE A 215 -17.86 -11.70 -8.86
N SER A 216 -18.38 -10.50 -9.14
CA SER A 216 -19.14 -10.22 -10.35
C SER A 216 -18.25 -10.23 -11.60
N LEU A 217 -17.15 -9.47 -11.58
CA LEU A 217 -16.28 -9.34 -12.75
C LEU A 217 -15.37 -10.57 -12.90
N GLY A 218 -14.70 -10.99 -11.82
CA GLY A 218 -13.76 -12.11 -11.84
C GLY A 218 -14.42 -13.50 -11.78
N GLY A 219 -15.61 -13.60 -11.19
CA GLY A 219 -16.42 -14.82 -11.19
C GLY A 219 -17.31 -14.87 -12.42
N PHE A 220 -18.45 -14.17 -12.39
CA PHE A 220 -19.48 -14.28 -13.44
C PHE A 220 -18.99 -13.84 -14.83
N ALA A 221 -18.42 -12.64 -14.97
CA ALA A 221 -18.07 -12.12 -16.30
C ALA A 221 -16.92 -12.92 -16.94
N LEU A 222 -15.86 -13.21 -16.18
CA LEU A 222 -14.77 -14.06 -16.69
C LEU A 222 -15.19 -15.51 -16.93
N SER A 223 -16.23 -16.03 -16.25
CA SER A 223 -16.76 -17.38 -16.52
C SER A 223 -17.29 -17.51 -17.94
N VAL A 224 -17.94 -16.46 -18.46
CA VAL A 224 -18.41 -16.42 -19.85
C VAL A 224 -17.24 -16.48 -20.82
N ALA A 225 -16.23 -15.62 -20.62
CA ALA A 225 -15.02 -15.62 -21.44
C ALA A 225 -14.23 -16.95 -21.33
N ALA A 226 -14.21 -17.56 -20.16
CA ALA A 226 -13.56 -18.84 -19.94
C ALA A 226 -14.27 -19.99 -20.66
N HIS A 227 -15.61 -19.96 -20.74
CA HIS A 227 -16.38 -20.94 -21.49
C HIS A 227 -16.14 -20.84 -23.00
N GLU A 228 -16.01 -19.62 -23.53
CA GLU A 228 -15.66 -19.41 -24.94
C GLU A 228 -14.27 -19.95 -25.28
N ALA A 229 -13.30 -19.78 -24.36
CA ALA A 229 -11.97 -20.35 -24.52
C ALA A 229 -11.94 -21.89 -24.30
N TRP A 230 -12.72 -22.39 -23.34
CA TRP A 230 -12.76 -23.78 -22.92
C TRP A 230 -14.21 -24.25 -22.72
N PRO A 231 -14.83 -24.85 -23.76
CA PRO A 231 -16.25 -25.24 -23.73
C PRO A 231 -16.65 -26.22 -22.61
N ASP A 232 -15.69 -26.97 -22.06
CA ASP A 232 -15.91 -27.91 -20.96
C ASP A 232 -16.10 -27.23 -19.57
N VAL A 233 -15.80 -25.93 -19.48
CA VAL A 233 -16.05 -25.10 -18.29
C VAL A 233 -17.50 -24.65 -18.29
N VAL A 234 -18.19 -24.75 -17.16
CA VAL A 234 -19.61 -24.38 -17.07
C VAL A 234 -19.79 -22.86 -17.24
N GLN A 235 -20.57 -22.47 -18.26
CA GLN A 235 -20.87 -21.06 -18.52
C GLN A 235 -21.67 -20.41 -17.37
N GLY A 236 -21.27 -19.20 -16.99
CA GLY A 236 -22.00 -18.38 -16.01
C GLY A 236 -21.88 -18.86 -14.56
N ALA A 237 -21.10 -19.91 -14.29
CA ALA A 237 -20.79 -20.35 -12.94
C ALA A 237 -19.73 -19.42 -12.33
N PRO A 238 -19.99 -18.78 -11.17
CA PRO A 238 -19.04 -17.83 -10.58
C PRO A 238 -17.75 -18.50 -10.08
N ILE A 239 -17.82 -19.77 -9.64
CA ILE A 239 -16.65 -20.55 -9.23
C ILE A 239 -16.22 -21.45 -10.40
N TRP A 240 -15.57 -20.85 -11.39
CA TRP A 240 -15.16 -21.52 -12.64
C TRP A 240 -13.66 -21.87 -12.68
N LEU A 241 -12.80 -21.19 -11.91
CA LEU A 241 -11.36 -21.44 -11.92
C LEU A 241 -11.00 -22.91 -11.61
N PRO A 242 -11.59 -23.57 -10.59
CA PRO A 242 -11.22 -24.95 -10.28
C PRO A 242 -11.56 -25.93 -11.41
N SER A 243 -12.70 -25.75 -12.08
CA SER A 243 -13.08 -26.59 -13.21
C SER A 243 -12.22 -26.31 -14.44
N ALA A 244 -11.83 -25.04 -14.67
CA ALA A 244 -10.87 -24.71 -15.73
C ALA A 244 -9.51 -25.37 -15.51
N TYR A 245 -9.02 -25.44 -14.26
CA TYR A 245 -7.74 -26.08 -13.95
C TYR A 245 -7.70 -27.58 -14.28
N GLU A 246 -8.83 -28.27 -14.17
CA GLU A 246 -8.92 -29.70 -14.46
C GLU A 246 -9.29 -29.99 -15.93
N ARG A 247 -10.22 -29.22 -16.49
CA ARG A 247 -10.85 -29.52 -17.77
C ARG A 247 -10.21 -28.82 -18.95
N ALA A 248 -9.50 -27.70 -18.72
CA ALA A 248 -8.87 -26.99 -19.83
C ALA A 248 -7.66 -27.77 -20.37
N PRO A 249 -7.49 -27.85 -21.70
CA PRO A 249 -6.35 -28.51 -22.31
C PRO A 249 -5.04 -27.80 -21.94
N PHE A 250 -4.01 -28.58 -21.66
CA PHE A 250 -2.69 -28.04 -21.34
C PHE A 250 -2.06 -27.37 -22.57
N GLY A 251 -1.76 -26.08 -22.46
CA GLY A 251 -1.20 -25.29 -23.55
C GLY A 251 -0.75 -23.90 -23.08
N LEU A 252 -0.36 -23.04 -24.02
CA LEU A 252 0.10 -21.68 -23.70
C LEU A 252 -0.99 -20.86 -23.01
N GLN A 253 -2.23 -20.92 -23.50
CA GLN A 253 -3.38 -20.22 -22.89
C GLN A 253 -3.65 -20.70 -21.46
N TYR A 254 -3.53 -22.00 -21.18
CA TYR A 254 -3.62 -22.55 -19.82
C TYR A 254 -2.59 -21.90 -18.90
N VAL A 255 -1.31 -21.89 -19.30
CA VAL A 255 -0.23 -21.33 -18.47
C VAL A 255 -0.43 -19.83 -18.25
N VAL A 256 -0.80 -19.09 -19.29
CA VAL A 256 -0.96 -17.63 -19.20
C VAL A 256 -2.16 -17.24 -18.35
N PHE A 257 -3.35 -17.78 -18.63
CA PHE A 257 -4.60 -17.35 -18.00
C PHE A 257 -4.89 -18.04 -16.67
N LEU A 258 -4.49 -19.31 -16.48
CA LEU A 258 -4.76 -20.03 -15.24
C LEU A 258 -3.60 -19.96 -14.26
N VAL A 259 -2.35 -19.85 -14.71
CA VAL A 259 -1.18 -19.83 -13.81
C VAL A 259 -0.62 -18.42 -13.63
N VAL A 260 -0.15 -17.80 -14.71
CA VAL A 260 0.59 -16.53 -14.64
C VAL A 260 -0.31 -15.38 -14.20
N LEU A 261 -1.48 -15.22 -14.83
CA LEU A 261 -2.37 -14.09 -14.55
C LEU A 261 -2.90 -14.12 -13.11
N PRO A 262 -3.39 -15.25 -12.54
CA PRO A 262 -3.82 -15.30 -11.13
C PRO A 262 -2.69 -15.03 -10.13
N ILE A 263 -1.47 -15.48 -10.42
CA ILE A 263 -0.30 -15.16 -9.59
C ILE A 263 -0.04 -13.65 -9.61
N ILE A 264 -0.14 -13.00 -10.75
CA ILE A 264 0.04 -11.55 -10.89
C ILE A 264 -1.07 -10.78 -10.17
N THR A 265 -2.33 -11.13 -10.43
CA THR A 265 -3.51 -10.41 -9.90
C THR A 265 -3.66 -10.56 -8.39
N LEU A 266 -3.18 -11.64 -7.78
CA LEU A 266 -3.16 -11.81 -6.33
C LEU A 266 -1.84 -11.31 -5.72
N GLY A 267 -0.71 -11.65 -6.32
CA GLY A 267 0.62 -11.38 -5.79
C GLY A 267 0.96 -9.89 -5.74
N LEU A 268 0.67 -9.14 -6.81
CA LEU A 268 0.99 -7.71 -6.85
C LEU A 268 0.20 -6.89 -5.81
N PRO A 269 -1.12 -7.06 -5.65
CA PRO A 269 -1.85 -6.36 -4.59
C PRO A 269 -1.45 -6.82 -3.18
N ILE A 270 -1.18 -8.11 -2.94
CA ILE A 270 -0.69 -8.58 -1.64
C ILE A 270 0.62 -7.88 -1.28
N TRP A 271 1.58 -7.83 -2.21
CA TRP A 271 2.86 -7.16 -1.98
C TRP A 271 2.66 -5.65 -1.74
N PHE A 272 1.81 -5.00 -2.52
CA PHE A 272 1.44 -3.59 -2.32
C PHE A 272 0.90 -3.33 -0.90
N LEU A 273 -0.13 -4.07 -0.49
CA LEU A 273 -0.80 -3.90 0.79
C LEU A 273 0.15 -4.18 1.98
N TYR A 274 1.06 -5.13 1.80
CA TYR A 274 2.12 -5.41 2.77
C TYR A 274 3.11 -4.24 2.89
N GLU A 275 3.59 -3.66 1.78
CA GLU A 275 4.48 -2.48 1.82
C GLU A 275 3.75 -1.25 2.39
N VAL A 276 2.45 -1.06 2.09
CA VAL A 276 1.62 -0.02 2.71
C VAL A 276 1.51 -0.23 4.22
N THR A 277 1.36 -1.48 4.67
CA THR A 277 1.34 -1.80 6.10
C THR A 277 2.66 -1.41 6.75
N ILE A 278 3.80 -1.79 6.16
CA ILE A 278 5.13 -1.40 6.67
C ILE A 278 5.26 0.12 6.73
N ALA A 279 4.89 0.82 5.66
CA ALA A 279 4.92 2.27 5.61
C ALA A 279 4.07 2.88 6.72
N ASN A 280 2.85 2.38 6.95
CA ASN A 280 1.94 2.87 7.99
C ASN A 280 2.45 2.62 9.42
N LEU A 281 3.16 1.51 9.66
CA LEU A 281 3.76 1.17 10.95
C LEU A 281 5.11 1.86 11.20
N SER A 282 5.76 2.37 10.15
CA SER A 282 7.03 3.09 10.25
C SER A 282 6.81 4.52 10.72
N ASP A 283 7.77 5.04 11.49
CA ASP A 283 7.76 6.42 11.98
C ASP A 283 7.79 7.44 10.81
N ALA A 284 7.30 8.66 11.05
CA ALA A 284 7.32 9.72 10.05
C ALA A 284 8.74 10.11 9.62
N SER A 285 9.72 9.93 10.51
CA SER A 285 11.15 10.15 10.24
C SER A 285 11.83 8.97 9.54
N ASP A 286 11.17 7.81 9.41
CA ASP A 286 11.75 6.63 8.76
C ASP A 286 11.44 6.57 7.26
N ASP A 287 12.07 5.63 6.56
CA ASP A 287 11.85 5.42 5.13
C ASP A 287 10.54 4.68 4.87
N ARG A 288 9.52 5.44 4.47
CA ARG A 288 8.17 4.93 4.14
C ARG A 288 7.98 4.66 2.64
N SER A 289 8.88 5.14 1.78
CA SER A 289 8.64 5.22 0.33
C SER A 289 9.38 4.16 -0.47
N SER A 290 10.57 3.72 -0.03
CA SER A 290 11.40 2.78 -0.79
C SER A 290 10.73 1.43 -1.07
N GLY A 291 9.89 0.95 -0.14
CA GLY A 291 9.08 -0.25 -0.33
C GLY A 291 8.10 -0.11 -1.49
N MET A 292 7.29 0.95 -1.44
CA MET A 292 6.29 1.25 -2.47
C MET A 292 6.91 1.48 -3.86
N LYS A 293 8.08 2.13 -3.94
CA LYS A 293 8.77 2.34 -5.22
C LYS A 293 9.29 1.05 -5.83
N ARG A 294 9.84 0.13 -5.02
CA ARG A 294 10.27 -1.19 -5.49
C ARG A 294 9.10 -2.01 -6.03
N TRP A 295 7.97 -1.97 -5.31
CA TRP A 295 6.73 -2.57 -5.79
C TRP A 295 6.32 -1.96 -7.14
N PHE A 296 6.28 -0.64 -7.26
CA PHE A 296 5.86 0.03 -8.50
C PHE A 296 6.78 -0.30 -9.70
N ILE A 297 8.10 -0.32 -9.49
CA ILE A 297 9.09 -0.69 -10.52
C ILE A 297 8.88 -2.11 -11.04
N ALA A 298 8.49 -3.05 -10.17
CA ALA A 298 8.21 -4.42 -10.56
C ALA A 298 6.79 -4.56 -11.15
N ALA A 299 5.79 -3.95 -10.53
CA ALA A 299 4.39 -4.09 -10.86
C ALA A 299 4.06 -3.50 -12.23
N LEU A 300 4.58 -2.30 -12.55
CA LEU A 300 4.18 -1.61 -13.78
C LEU A 300 4.56 -2.41 -15.04
N PRO A 301 5.81 -2.84 -15.28
CA PRO A 301 6.14 -3.65 -16.47
C PRO A 301 5.36 -4.96 -16.56
N ILE A 302 5.10 -5.61 -15.42
CA ILE A 302 4.31 -6.85 -15.37
C ILE A 302 2.86 -6.57 -15.80
N LEU A 303 2.26 -5.48 -15.31
CA LEU A 303 0.91 -5.07 -15.68
C LEU A 303 0.85 -4.62 -17.15
N THR A 304 1.87 -3.92 -17.64
CA THR A 304 1.99 -3.56 -19.07
C THR A 304 2.00 -4.80 -19.95
N ALA A 305 2.82 -5.80 -19.59
CA ALA A 305 2.89 -7.06 -20.33
C ALA A 305 1.56 -7.82 -20.26
N ALA A 306 0.94 -7.92 -19.07
CA ALA A 306 -0.35 -8.56 -18.88
C ALA A 306 -1.47 -7.86 -19.66
N ALA A 307 -1.44 -6.53 -19.76
CA ALA A 307 -2.40 -5.75 -20.53
C ALA A 307 -2.23 -5.92 -22.05
N ALA A 308 -1.06 -6.31 -22.55
CA ALA A 308 -0.86 -6.58 -23.97
C ALA A 308 -1.39 -7.95 -24.43
N VAL A 309 -1.51 -8.92 -23.50
CA VAL A 309 -1.90 -10.32 -23.82
C VAL A 309 -3.30 -10.45 -24.43
N PRO A 310 -4.37 -9.79 -23.93
CA PRO A 310 -5.71 -9.97 -24.45
C PRO A 310 -5.84 -9.66 -25.95
N GLY A 311 -5.09 -8.66 -26.44
CA GLY A 311 -5.09 -8.32 -27.87
C GLY A 311 -4.60 -9.44 -28.78
N LEU A 312 -3.74 -10.33 -28.28
CA LEU A 312 -3.24 -11.50 -29.02
C LEU A 312 -4.22 -12.69 -28.99
N SER A 313 -5.23 -12.64 -28.13
CA SER A 313 -6.14 -13.76 -27.87
C SER A 313 -7.51 -13.59 -28.54
N VAL A 314 -7.78 -12.42 -29.12
CA VAL A 314 -9.06 -12.09 -29.76
C VAL A 314 -8.93 -12.00 -31.28
N ASP A 315 -10.06 -12.17 -31.96
CA ASP A 315 -10.17 -12.02 -33.41
C ASP A 315 -9.80 -10.62 -33.87
N ALA A 316 -9.33 -10.51 -35.11
CA ALA A 316 -8.81 -9.27 -35.69
C ALA A 316 -9.79 -8.08 -35.58
N TYR A 317 -11.10 -8.35 -35.64
CA TYR A 317 -12.16 -7.34 -35.53
C TYR A 317 -12.24 -6.71 -34.13
N ASP A 318 -12.01 -7.48 -33.06
CA ASP A 318 -12.13 -7.01 -31.67
C ASP A 318 -10.83 -6.43 -31.09
N ARG A 319 -9.71 -6.59 -31.80
CA ARG A 319 -8.37 -6.16 -31.34
C ARG A 319 -8.31 -4.69 -30.95
N MET A 320 -8.96 -3.80 -31.71
CA MET A 320 -8.96 -2.36 -31.40
C MET A 320 -9.61 -2.07 -30.05
N GLY A 321 -10.83 -2.58 -29.83
CA GLY A 321 -11.57 -2.35 -28.58
C GLY A 321 -10.82 -2.88 -27.35
N VAL A 322 -10.26 -4.09 -27.46
CA VAL A 322 -9.44 -4.71 -26.41
C VAL A 322 -8.17 -3.92 -26.15
N HIS A 323 -7.52 -3.39 -27.19
CA HIS A 323 -6.31 -2.60 -27.04
C HIS A 323 -6.57 -1.26 -26.32
N VAL A 324 -7.62 -0.54 -26.72
CA VAL A 324 -8.03 0.72 -26.07
C VAL A 324 -8.42 0.49 -24.60
N PHE A 325 -9.13 -0.61 -24.31
CA PHE A 325 -9.43 -1.02 -22.95
C PHE A 325 -8.16 -1.29 -22.13
N SER A 326 -7.18 -1.98 -22.72
CA SER A 326 -5.91 -2.32 -22.09
C SER A 326 -5.06 -1.09 -21.78
N MET A 327 -4.97 -0.13 -22.71
CA MET A 327 -4.34 1.18 -22.44
C MET A 327 -5.08 1.94 -21.34
N SER A 328 -6.40 1.93 -21.35
CA SER A 328 -7.23 2.61 -20.34
C SER A 328 -7.02 2.02 -18.94
N MET A 329 -6.94 0.69 -18.82
CA MET A 329 -6.61 -0.02 -17.57
C MET A 329 -5.24 0.43 -17.01
N VAL A 330 -4.21 0.44 -17.85
CA VAL A 330 -2.86 0.85 -17.44
C VAL A 330 -2.81 2.34 -17.10
N PHE A 331 -3.50 3.18 -17.86
CA PHE A 331 -3.64 4.60 -17.55
C PHE A 331 -4.30 4.83 -16.18
N ASN A 332 -5.39 4.12 -15.86
CA ASN A 332 -6.03 4.20 -14.54
C ASN A 332 -5.09 3.77 -13.41
N PHE A 333 -4.30 2.71 -13.62
CA PHE A 333 -3.26 2.30 -12.66
C PHE A 333 -2.20 3.39 -12.47
N LEU A 334 -1.79 4.08 -13.54
CA LEU A 334 -0.86 5.20 -13.47
C LEU A 334 -1.43 6.39 -12.71
N ILE A 335 -2.71 6.73 -12.90
CA ILE A 335 -3.38 7.77 -12.10
C ILE A 335 -3.39 7.37 -10.62
N PHE A 336 -3.74 6.11 -10.30
CA PHE A 336 -3.62 5.58 -8.94
C PHE A 336 -2.19 5.75 -8.37
N ALA A 337 -1.16 5.46 -9.16
CA ALA A 337 0.23 5.64 -8.74
C ALA A 337 0.57 7.11 -8.44
N VAL A 338 0.03 8.07 -9.20
CA VAL A 338 0.19 9.50 -8.87
C VAL A 338 -0.41 9.82 -7.50
N PHE A 339 -1.62 9.34 -7.19
CA PHE A 339 -2.24 9.54 -5.88
C PHE A 339 -1.46 8.87 -4.74
N LEU A 340 -0.92 7.68 -5.00
CA LEU A 340 -0.08 6.95 -4.06
C LEU A 340 1.15 7.78 -3.69
N PHE A 341 1.95 8.18 -4.68
CA PHE A 341 3.22 8.88 -4.48
C PHE A 341 3.09 10.38 -4.21
N ALA A 342 1.92 10.98 -4.45
CA ALA A 342 1.59 12.31 -3.92
C ALA A 342 1.63 12.32 -2.37
N GLY A 343 1.61 11.16 -1.71
CA GLY A 343 1.79 11.03 -0.26
C GLY A 343 3.23 11.07 0.24
N ASP A 344 4.23 11.05 -0.64
CA ASP A 344 5.63 11.01 -0.22
C ASP A 344 6.07 12.31 0.49
N PRO A 345 7.05 12.25 1.40
CA PRO A 345 7.63 13.43 2.02
C PRO A 345 8.38 14.28 0.99
N LEU A 346 8.66 15.55 1.31
CA LEU A 346 9.37 16.46 0.41
C LEU A 346 10.80 15.97 0.09
N GLY A 347 11.45 15.35 1.06
CA GLY A 347 12.78 14.76 0.95
C GLY A 347 13.06 13.75 2.05
N PRO A 348 14.27 13.17 2.08
CA PRO A 348 14.70 12.25 3.13
C PRO A 348 14.93 13.00 4.45
N SER A 349 14.55 12.37 5.56
CA SER A 349 14.86 12.86 6.91
C SER A 349 16.35 12.69 7.23
N ARG A 350 16.83 13.38 8.27
CA ARG A 350 18.18 13.20 8.83
C ARG A 350 18.46 11.75 9.25
N ARG A 351 17.51 11.07 9.89
CA ARG A 351 17.65 9.67 10.29
C ARG A 351 17.89 8.77 9.07
N VAL A 352 17.16 9.00 7.99
CA VAL A 352 17.33 8.27 6.73
C VAL A 352 18.69 8.59 6.08
N LEU A 353 19.12 9.84 6.08
CA LEU A 353 20.44 10.25 5.58
C LEU A 353 21.58 9.58 6.36
N ALA A 354 21.52 9.58 7.69
CA ALA A 354 22.50 8.92 8.55
C ALA A 354 22.56 7.40 8.29
N VAL A 355 21.42 6.77 8.05
CA VAL A 355 21.36 5.35 7.65
C VAL A 355 22.00 5.13 6.28
N TRP A 356 21.81 6.04 5.32
CA TRP A 356 22.41 5.94 3.99
C TRP A 356 23.94 6.07 4.03
N GLU A 357 24.45 6.97 4.87
CA GLU A 357 25.88 7.17 5.09
C GLU A 357 26.50 5.97 5.80
N ARG A 358 25.90 5.53 6.90
CA ARG A 358 26.34 4.35 7.67
C ARG A 358 26.42 3.09 6.78
N ASN A 359 25.43 2.89 5.91
CA ASN A 359 25.37 1.74 5.02
C ASN A 359 26.04 1.97 3.65
N LYS A 360 26.71 3.11 3.44
CA LYS A 360 27.36 3.49 2.17
C LYS A 360 26.48 3.23 0.93
N LEU A 361 25.21 3.61 1.01
CA LEU A 361 24.25 3.34 -0.07
C LEU A 361 24.59 4.12 -1.34
N GLY A 362 24.63 3.40 -2.48
CA GLY A 362 24.87 3.99 -3.80
C GLY A 362 23.72 4.88 -4.32
N PRO A 363 23.97 5.62 -5.43
CA PRO A 363 23.06 6.66 -5.93
C PRO A 363 21.67 6.11 -6.32
N VAL A 364 21.61 4.91 -6.91
CA VAL A 364 20.35 4.26 -7.31
C VAL A 364 19.47 3.98 -6.09
N ARG A 365 20.05 3.48 -4.99
CA ARG A 365 19.30 3.20 -3.76
C ARG A 365 18.84 4.49 -3.08
N ARG A 366 19.63 5.57 -3.15
CA ARG A 366 19.24 6.90 -2.67
C ARG A 366 18.10 7.50 -3.51
N PHE A 367 18.04 7.22 -4.81
CA PHE A 367 16.93 7.65 -5.67
C PHE A 367 15.60 7.00 -5.29
N LEU A 368 15.63 5.72 -4.92
CA LEU A 368 14.46 4.99 -4.39
C LEU A 368 14.03 5.47 -2.99
N GLY A 369 14.89 6.22 -2.31
CA GLY A 369 14.59 6.82 -1.02
C GLY A 369 13.44 7.84 -1.04
N PRO A 370 13.01 8.34 0.14
CA PRO A 370 11.91 9.28 0.25
C PRO A 370 12.13 10.59 -0.52
N GLY A 371 11.06 11.16 -1.06
CA GLY A 371 11.09 12.44 -1.77
C GLY A 371 10.10 12.51 -2.93
N VAL A 372 9.12 13.40 -2.84
CA VAL A 372 8.03 13.54 -3.82
C VAL A 372 8.54 13.76 -5.24
N VAL A 373 9.55 14.62 -5.44
CA VAL A 373 10.08 14.91 -6.77
C VAL A 373 10.72 13.67 -7.40
N ARG A 374 11.45 12.87 -6.63
CA ARG A 374 12.06 11.62 -7.10
C ARG A 374 11.00 10.60 -7.47
N SER A 375 9.94 10.51 -6.67
CA SER A 375 8.81 9.62 -6.90
C SER A 375 8.01 10.02 -8.13
N SER A 376 7.73 11.32 -8.30
CA SER A 376 7.08 11.85 -9.50
C SER A 376 7.90 11.61 -10.76
N LEU A 377 9.23 11.77 -10.70
CA LEU A 377 10.10 11.44 -11.84
C LEU A 377 10.08 9.95 -12.18
N LEU A 378 10.10 9.07 -11.17
CA LEU A 378 9.99 7.63 -11.36
C LEU A 378 8.65 7.24 -12.01
N VAL A 379 7.55 7.79 -11.50
CA VAL A 379 6.19 7.56 -12.02
C VAL A 379 6.06 8.08 -13.44
N LEU A 380 6.58 9.28 -13.73
CA LEU A 380 6.57 9.84 -15.07
C LEU A 380 7.36 8.98 -16.05
N ALA A 381 8.63 8.66 -15.73
CA ALA A 381 9.51 7.94 -16.62
C ALA A 381 8.98 6.53 -16.93
N LEU A 382 8.60 5.77 -15.89
CA LEU A 382 8.11 4.40 -16.07
C LEU A 382 6.70 4.37 -16.67
N GLY A 383 5.85 5.33 -16.31
CA GLY A 383 4.49 5.45 -16.86
C GLY A 383 4.48 5.80 -18.34
N VAL A 384 5.28 6.79 -18.76
CA VAL A 384 5.44 7.12 -20.19
C VAL A 384 6.03 5.95 -20.95
N ALA A 385 7.07 5.29 -20.41
CA ALA A 385 7.63 4.09 -21.04
C ALA A 385 6.60 2.98 -21.21
N SER A 386 5.76 2.73 -20.20
CA SER A 386 4.67 1.74 -20.27
C SER A 386 3.64 2.09 -21.35
N LEU A 387 3.22 3.35 -21.43
CA LEU A 387 2.25 3.78 -22.45
C LEU A 387 2.84 3.66 -23.86
N VAL A 388 4.11 4.06 -24.06
CA VAL A 388 4.82 3.89 -25.33
C VAL A 388 4.95 2.42 -25.73
N VAL A 389 5.29 1.53 -24.79
CA VAL A 389 5.36 0.09 -25.06
C VAL A 389 4.01 -0.46 -25.51
N LEU A 390 2.91 -0.03 -24.88
CA LEU A 390 1.57 -0.42 -25.34
C LEU A 390 1.25 0.18 -26.70
N THR A 391 1.64 1.42 -26.99
CA THR A 391 1.45 2.01 -28.33
C THR A 391 2.14 1.18 -29.39
N LEU A 392 3.41 0.82 -29.17
CA LEU A 392 4.17 -0.03 -30.08
C LEU A 392 3.53 -1.41 -30.25
N ALA A 393 3.06 -2.02 -29.15
CA ALA A 393 2.35 -3.29 -29.19
C ALA A 393 1.03 -3.19 -29.98
N GLY A 394 0.27 -2.10 -29.82
CA GLY A 394 -0.95 -1.84 -30.56
C GLY A 394 -0.71 -1.62 -32.05
N LEU A 395 0.35 -0.89 -32.41
CA LEU A 395 0.75 -0.70 -33.80
C LEU A 395 1.11 -2.02 -34.48
N VAL A 396 1.88 -2.89 -33.82
CA VAL A 396 2.20 -4.23 -34.35
C VAL A 396 0.95 -5.12 -34.42
N LEU A 397 0.05 -5.01 -33.44
CA LEU A 397 -1.16 -5.84 -33.37
C LEU A 397 -2.18 -5.49 -34.47
N LEU A 398 -2.24 -4.22 -34.86
CA LEU A 398 -3.17 -3.68 -35.85
C LEU A 398 -2.60 -3.63 -37.28
N ASP A 399 -1.29 -3.82 -37.43
CA ASP A 399 -0.61 -4.00 -38.73
C ASP A 399 -0.87 -5.41 -39.27
N ASP A 400 -2.14 -5.72 -39.49
CA ASP A 400 -2.61 -7.01 -40.01
C ASP A 400 -3.42 -6.75 -41.30
N PRO A 401 -3.07 -7.39 -42.44
CA PRO A 401 -3.77 -7.18 -43.70
C PRO A 401 -5.25 -7.56 -43.66
N VAL A 402 -5.69 -8.35 -42.67
CA VAL A 402 -7.11 -8.70 -42.46
C VAL A 402 -7.91 -7.51 -41.93
N ILE A 403 -7.27 -6.54 -41.28
CA ILE A 403 -7.95 -5.39 -40.67
C ILE A 403 -8.20 -4.32 -41.72
N SER A 404 -9.47 -4.05 -42.01
CA SER A 404 -9.86 -2.97 -42.91
C SER A 404 -9.42 -1.61 -42.37
N ARG A 405 -8.82 -0.76 -43.21
CA ARG A 405 -8.31 0.57 -42.85
C ARG A 405 -7.31 0.52 -41.67
N ALA A 406 -6.37 -0.43 -41.69
CA ALA A 406 -5.32 -0.57 -40.67
C ALA A 406 -4.59 0.75 -40.39
N ASP A 407 -4.22 1.52 -41.41
CA ASP A 407 -3.56 2.84 -41.25
C ASP A 407 -4.37 3.83 -40.40
N MET A 408 -5.69 3.84 -40.57
CA MET A 408 -6.61 4.69 -39.81
C MET A 408 -6.67 4.23 -38.35
N ARG A 409 -6.80 2.92 -38.12
CA ARG A 409 -6.81 2.32 -36.77
C ARG A 409 -5.48 2.54 -36.03
N MET A 410 -4.35 2.46 -36.73
CA MET A 410 -3.04 2.79 -36.17
C MET A 410 -2.95 4.28 -35.78
N THR A 411 -3.51 5.18 -36.61
CA THR A 411 -3.58 6.61 -36.31
C THR A 411 -4.44 6.89 -35.07
N GLU A 412 -5.57 6.19 -34.90
CA GLU A 412 -6.40 6.26 -33.69
C GLU A 412 -5.62 5.86 -32.43
N VAL A 413 -4.82 4.79 -32.48
CA VAL A 413 -3.98 4.35 -31.36
C VAL A 413 -2.91 5.39 -31.01
N VAL A 414 -2.24 5.97 -32.01
CA VAL A 414 -1.23 7.02 -31.79
C VAL A 414 -1.87 8.26 -31.18
N CYS A 415 -3.04 8.66 -31.68
CA CYS A 415 -3.82 9.77 -31.13
C CYS A 415 -4.20 9.49 -29.67
N PHE A 416 -4.70 8.29 -29.37
CA PHE A 416 -5.08 7.88 -28.03
C PHE A 416 -3.90 7.94 -27.05
N ALA A 417 -2.79 7.33 -27.44
CA ALA A 417 -1.57 7.30 -26.64
C ALA A 417 -0.96 8.69 -26.44
N GLY A 418 -0.91 9.51 -27.50
CA GLY A 418 -0.40 10.87 -27.43
C GLY A 418 -1.17 11.71 -26.39
N TYR A 419 -2.50 11.65 -26.45
CA TYR A 419 -3.32 12.37 -25.48
C TYR A 419 -3.12 11.83 -24.05
N ALA A 420 -3.13 10.50 -23.88
CA ALA A 420 -2.92 9.86 -22.59
C ALA A 420 -1.56 10.21 -21.96
N ILE A 421 -0.47 10.21 -22.74
CA ILE A 421 0.90 10.53 -22.28
C ILE A 421 1.00 11.99 -21.84
N THR A 422 0.48 12.92 -22.65
CA THR A 422 0.56 14.36 -22.37
C THR A 422 -0.30 14.73 -21.16
N PHE A 423 -1.51 14.20 -21.06
CA PHE A 423 -2.36 14.39 -19.88
C PHE A 423 -1.76 13.73 -18.62
N PHE A 424 -1.23 12.51 -18.72
CA PHE A 424 -0.53 11.86 -17.60
C PHE A 424 0.65 12.69 -17.08
N THR A 425 1.43 13.28 -17.99
CA THR A 425 2.53 14.20 -17.65
C THR A 425 2.03 15.40 -16.84
N PHE A 426 0.90 15.97 -17.24
CA PHE A 426 0.22 17.01 -16.47
C PHE A 426 -0.17 16.53 -15.07
N VAL A 427 -0.82 15.37 -14.94
CA VAL A 427 -1.28 14.85 -13.64
C VAL A 427 -0.11 14.61 -12.69
N VAL A 428 1.01 14.06 -13.18
CA VAL A 428 2.24 13.88 -12.38
C VAL A 428 2.79 15.22 -11.90
N GLY A 429 2.89 16.21 -12.80
CA GLY A 429 3.37 17.55 -12.49
C GLY A 429 2.48 18.26 -11.46
N LEU A 430 1.17 18.19 -11.64
CA LEU A 430 0.18 18.75 -10.71
C LEU A 430 0.26 18.10 -9.33
N GLY A 431 0.33 16.77 -9.26
CA GLY A 431 0.47 16.03 -7.99
C GLY A 431 1.72 16.43 -7.22
N ALA A 432 2.87 16.52 -7.90
CA ALA A 432 4.13 16.98 -7.31
C ALA A 432 4.03 18.44 -6.80
N PHE A 433 3.43 19.32 -7.61
CA PHE A 433 3.30 20.74 -7.32
C PHE A 433 2.40 21.02 -6.12
N LEU A 434 1.25 20.33 -6.03
CA LEU A 434 0.33 20.43 -4.90
C LEU A 434 1.00 19.88 -3.64
N ARG A 435 1.66 18.73 -3.73
CA ARG A 435 2.35 18.13 -2.58
C ARG A 435 3.48 19.01 -2.03
N ALA A 436 4.21 19.70 -2.91
CA ALA A 436 5.26 20.65 -2.53
C ALA A 436 4.71 21.92 -1.83
N ARG A 437 3.40 22.18 -1.90
CA ARG A 437 2.75 23.34 -1.29
C ARG A 437 1.91 23.02 -0.07
N SER A 438 1.41 21.79 0.03
CA SER A 438 0.59 21.36 1.16
C SER A 438 1.42 20.69 2.25
N SER A 439 1.09 20.96 3.51
CA SER A 439 1.61 20.22 4.67
C SER A 439 0.93 18.85 4.85
N SER A 440 -0.36 18.76 4.49
CA SER A 440 -1.17 17.56 4.65
C SER A 440 -1.30 16.74 3.36
N VAL A 441 -0.98 15.45 3.44
CA VAL A 441 -1.16 14.48 2.34
C VAL A 441 -2.63 14.37 1.92
N THR A 442 -3.55 14.40 2.89
CA THR A 442 -4.99 14.30 2.60
C THR A 442 -5.46 15.49 1.79
N VAL A 443 -5.03 16.71 2.15
CA VAL A 443 -5.37 17.94 1.42
C VAL A 443 -4.85 17.87 -0.01
N THR A 444 -3.61 17.41 -0.22
CA THR A 444 -3.06 17.22 -1.57
C THR A 444 -3.91 16.29 -2.41
N ARG A 445 -4.32 15.13 -1.86
CA ARG A 445 -5.12 14.14 -2.59
C ARG A 445 -6.52 14.65 -2.91
N VAL A 446 -7.17 15.33 -1.97
CA VAL A 446 -8.50 15.93 -2.19
C VAL A 446 -8.43 17.02 -3.26
N LEU A 447 -7.46 17.93 -3.19
CA LEU A 447 -7.28 18.97 -4.20
C LEU A 447 -6.97 18.37 -5.58
N LEU A 448 -6.09 17.37 -5.64
CA LEU A 448 -5.78 16.67 -6.88
C LEU A 448 -7.05 16.03 -7.48
N LEU A 449 -7.84 15.34 -6.67
CA LEU A 449 -9.11 14.73 -7.10
C LEU A 449 -10.09 15.80 -7.59
N SER A 450 -10.32 16.87 -6.82
CA SER A 450 -11.26 17.93 -7.19
C SER A 450 -10.88 18.61 -8.51
N ILE A 451 -9.58 18.90 -8.71
CA ILE A 451 -9.09 19.51 -9.95
C ILE A 451 -9.26 18.54 -11.13
N LEU A 452 -8.91 17.26 -10.96
CA LEU A 452 -9.07 16.26 -12.02
C LEU A 452 -10.54 16.05 -12.39
N CYS A 453 -11.46 15.99 -11.42
CA CYS A 453 -12.89 15.94 -11.67
C CYS A 453 -13.39 17.18 -12.44
N GLY A 454 -12.91 18.36 -12.06
CA GLY A 454 -13.23 19.61 -12.75
C GLY A 454 -12.74 19.63 -14.20
N ILE A 455 -11.52 19.16 -14.46
CA ILE A 455 -10.97 19.05 -15.82
C ILE A 455 -11.67 17.97 -16.65
N ALA A 456 -12.08 16.88 -16.01
CA ALA A 456 -12.78 15.78 -16.67
C ALA A 456 -14.18 16.19 -17.15
N ALA A 457 -14.98 16.83 -16.29
CA ALA A 457 -16.39 17.14 -16.55
C ALA A 457 -16.64 18.58 -17.03
N GLY A 458 -15.88 19.55 -16.54
CA GLY A 458 -16.10 20.98 -16.79
C GLY A 458 -16.11 21.35 -18.28
N PRO A 459 -15.09 20.96 -19.08
CA PRO A 459 -15.06 21.27 -20.51
C PRO A 459 -16.27 20.73 -21.28
N TRP A 460 -16.77 19.55 -20.93
CA TRP A 460 -17.97 18.97 -21.55
C TRP A 460 -19.25 19.73 -21.19
N ALA A 461 -19.38 20.18 -19.95
CA ALA A 461 -20.51 21.02 -19.54
C ALA A 461 -20.53 22.35 -20.31
N ILE A 462 -19.36 22.98 -20.50
CA ILE A 462 -19.24 24.22 -21.26
C ILE A 462 -19.52 23.97 -22.75
N ALA A 463 -18.98 22.90 -23.33
CA ALA A 463 -19.22 22.54 -24.73
C ALA A 463 -20.70 22.25 -25.00
N ALA A 464 -21.41 21.59 -24.06
CA ALA A 464 -22.84 21.34 -24.18
C ALA A 464 -23.65 22.65 -24.20
N ILE A 465 -23.34 23.59 -23.29
CA ILE A 465 -24.00 24.91 -23.25
C ILE A 465 -23.71 25.69 -24.54
N ALA A 466 -22.44 25.75 -24.96
CA ALA A 466 -22.04 26.44 -26.19
C ALA A 466 -22.69 25.80 -27.44
N GLY A 467 -22.85 24.48 -27.46
CA GLY A 467 -23.50 23.72 -28.52
C GLY A 467 -24.95 24.15 -28.75
N ILE A 468 -25.72 24.34 -27.67
CA ILE A 468 -27.11 24.81 -27.76
C ILE A 468 -27.20 26.18 -28.44
N PHE A 469 -26.27 27.09 -28.16
CA PHE A 469 -26.25 28.41 -28.80
C PHE A 469 -25.70 28.37 -30.23
N ALA A 470 -24.79 27.44 -30.52
CA ALA A 470 -24.15 27.30 -31.82
C ALA A 470 -25.02 26.55 -32.85
N GLU A 471 -25.96 25.71 -32.41
CA GLU A 471 -26.93 25.00 -33.25
C GLU A 471 -27.78 25.99 -34.07
N VAL A 472 -28.11 27.14 -33.49
CA VAL A 472 -28.82 28.25 -34.16
C VAL A 472 -28.01 28.88 -35.31
N ARG A 473 -26.68 28.68 -35.34
CA ARG A 473 -25.76 29.26 -36.33
C ARG A 473 -25.04 28.21 -37.19
N GLY A 474 -25.41 26.94 -37.10
CA GLY A 474 -24.75 25.84 -37.82
C GLY A 474 -23.32 25.53 -37.37
N GLY A 475 -22.92 25.97 -36.17
CA GLY A 475 -21.52 25.91 -35.67
C GLY A 475 -21.26 24.85 -34.61
N PHE A 476 -22.09 23.80 -34.52
CA PHE A 476 -22.04 22.82 -33.42
C PHE A 476 -20.67 22.14 -33.26
N GLU A 477 -19.99 21.80 -34.36
CA GLU A 477 -18.67 21.15 -34.29
C GLU A 477 -17.58 22.04 -33.66
N ASN A 478 -17.65 23.35 -33.88
CA ASN A 478 -16.71 24.30 -33.26
C ASN A 478 -16.97 24.45 -31.75
N ALA A 479 -18.19 24.22 -31.28
CA ALA A 479 -18.50 24.22 -29.85
C ALA A 479 -17.90 22.99 -29.14
N LEU A 480 -17.82 21.85 -29.82
CA LEU A 480 -17.20 20.63 -29.27
C LEU A 480 -15.68 20.80 -29.06
N ALA A 481 -15.01 21.63 -29.86
CA ALA A 481 -13.58 21.94 -29.67
C ALA A 481 -13.26 22.53 -28.28
N ILE A 482 -14.24 23.14 -27.60
CA ILE A 482 -14.09 23.66 -26.23
C ILE A 482 -13.85 22.53 -25.22
N ALA A 483 -14.32 21.31 -25.50
CA ALA A 483 -14.12 20.15 -24.65
C ALA A 483 -12.68 19.58 -24.70
N ALA A 484 -11.82 20.12 -25.59
CA ALA A 484 -10.46 19.62 -25.83
C ALA A 484 -9.59 19.39 -24.59
N PRO A 485 -9.67 20.16 -23.49
CA PRO A 485 -8.89 19.89 -22.28
C PRO A 485 -9.28 18.61 -21.52
N SER A 486 -10.46 18.02 -21.75
CA SER A 486 -10.89 16.83 -21.03
C SER A 486 -10.14 15.57 -21.51
N PRO A 487 -9.70 14.66 -20.61
CA PRO A 487 -9.11 13.38 -20.99
C PRO A 487 -10.03 12.49 -21.83
N PHE A 488 -11.35 12.70 -21.78
CA PHE A 488 -12.32 11.96 -22.60
C PHE A 488 -12.45 12.50 -24.02
N TYR A 489 -11.86 13.67 -24.33
CA TYR A 489 -11.89 14.26 -25.66
C TYR A 489 -11.25 13.37 -26.73
N VAL A 490 -10.32 12.52 -26.30
CA VAL A 490 -9.62 11.57 -27.17
C VAL A 490 -10.56 10.60 -27.91
N PHE A 491 -11.68 10.22 -27.28
CA PHE A 491 -12.69 9.37 -27.93
C PHE A 491 -13.43 10.10 -29.05
N LEU A 492 -13.63 11.42 -28.91
CA LEU A 492 -14.16 12.26 -29.98
C LEU A 492 -13.15 12.40 -31.13
N MET A 493 -11.87 12.56 -30.82
CA MET A 493 -10.81 12.61 -31.85
C MET A 493 -10.76 11.30 -32.65
N MET A 494 -10.82 10.14 -31.97
CA MET A 494 -10.87 8.84 -32.64
C MET A 494 -12.08 8.71 -33.56
N SER A 495 -13.28 9.06 -33.08
CA SER A 495 -14.50 9.04 -33.89
C SER A 495 -14.39 9.93 -35.14
N LYS A 496 -13.74 11.09 -35.04
CA LYS A 496 -13.61 12.01 -36.18
C LYS A 496 -12.53 11.60 -37.18
N ILE A 497 -11.52 10.83 -36.74
CA ILE A 497 -10.57 10.17 -37.65
C ILE A 497 -11.31 9.15 -38.52
N GLU A 498 -12.24 8.39 -37.93
CA GLU A 498 -13.05 7.40 -38.65
C GLU A 498 -13.97 8.03 -39.71
N ASP A 499 -14.58 9.18 -39.39
CA ASP A 499 -15.47 9.92 -40.30
C ASP A 499 -14.72 10.66 -41.43
N GLY A 500 -13.41 10.88 -41.29
CA GLY A 500 -12.60 11.65 -42.24
C GLY A 500 -12.92 13.15 -42.31
N ASN A 501 -13.72 13.67 -41.36
CA ASN A 501 -14.12 15.06 -41.27
C ASN A 501 -14.04 15.53 -39.80
N GLY A 502 -13.11 16.45 -39.50
CA GLY A 502 -12.92 16.95 -38.13
C GLY A 502 -11.59 17.64 -37.87
N GLU A 503 -11.01 18.33 -38.87
CA GLU A 503 -9.70 18.97 -38.74
C GLU A 503 -9.62 19.93 -37.54
N SER A 504 -10.68 20.72 -37.32
CA SER A 504 -10.78 21.64 -36.18
C SER A 504 -10.72 20.92 -34.82
N ILE A 505 -11.35 19.75 -34.70
CA ILE A 505 -11.35 18.90 -33.49
C ILE A 505 -9.95 18.32 -33.26
N LEU A 506 -9.29 17.84 -34.31
CA LEU A 506 -7.93 17.30 -34.22
C LEU A 506 -6.91 18.38 -33.83
N ILE A 507 -7.03 19.59 -34.40
CA ILE A 507 -6.18 20.74 -34.05
C ILE A 507 -6.40 21.15 -32.58
N ALA A 508 -7.66 21.21 -32.13
CA ALA A 508 -7.96 21.55 -30.74
C ALA A 508 -7.39 20.52 -29.76
N GLY A 509 -7.51 19.23 -30.08
CA GLY A 509 -6.89 18.14 -29.32
C GLY A 509 -5.37 18.24 -29.30
N ALA A 510 -4.73 18.51 -30.44
CA ALA A 510 -3.28 18.70 -30.53
C ALA A 510 -2.80 19.91 -29.70
N ALA A 511 -3.53 21.03 -29.74
CA ALA A 511 -3.24 22.19 -28.90
C ALA A 511 -3.35 21.85 -27.41
N ALA A 512 -4.37 21.08 -27.00
CA ALA A 512 -4.51 20.61 -25.62
C ALA A 512 -3.35 19.70 -25.18
N MET A 513 -2.88 18.79 -26.05
CA MET A 513 -1.72 17.92 -25.77
C MET A 513 -0.44 18.72 -25.51
N VAL A 514 -0.17 19.75 -26.34
CA VAL A 514 0.97 20.66 -26.15
C VAL A 514 0.82 21.43 -24.83
N GLY A 515 -0.38 21.95 -24.56
CA GLY A 515 -0.70 22.66 -23.32
C GLY A 515 -0.47 21.80 -22.08
N TRP A 516 -0.96 20.56 -22.05
CA TRP A 516 -0.79 19.64 -20.93
C TRP A 516 0.66 19.26 -20.69
N SER A 517 1.41 19.02 -21.76
CA SER A 517 2.84 18.70 -21.67
C SER A 517 3.63 19.87 -21.07
N ALA A 518 3.43 21.08 -21.61
CA ALA A 518 4.11 22.28 -21.14
C ALA A 518 3.75 22.59 -19.67
N LEU A 519 2.46 22.57 -19.34
CA LEU A 519 1.98 22.82 -17.98
C LEU A 519 2.49 21.77 -16.99
N GLY A 520 2.43 20.48 -17.34
CA GLY A 520 2.92 19.39 -16.51
C GLY A 520 4.40 19.51 -16.17
N LEU A 521 5.24 19.77 -17.18
CA LEU A 521 6.68 19.96 -16.98
C LEU A 521 6.98 21.22 -16.17
N ALA A 522 6.28 22.33 -16.42
CA ALA A 522 6.42 23.56 -15.64
C ALA A 522 6.03 23.37 -14.16
N LEU A 523 4.93 22.67 -13.89
CA LEU A 523 4.50 22.33 -12.53
C LEU A 523 5.51 21.43 -11.81
N LEU A 524 6.06 20.43 -12.51
CA LEU A 524 7.09 19.54 -11.96
C LEU A 524 8.40 20.29 -11.67
N ALA A 525 8.83 21.18 -12.57
CA ALA A 525 9.99 22.04 -12.34
C ALA A 525 9.76 22.99 -11.15
N GLY A 526 8.57 23.57 -11.04
CA GLY A 526 8.17 24.39 -9.90
C GLY A 526 8.16 23.61 -8.58
N ALA A 527 7.69 22.37 -8.59
CA ALA A 527 7.74 21.47 -7.43
C ALA A 527 9.20 21.20 -7.01
N ARG A 528 10.07 20.88 -7.97
CA ARG A 528 11.50 20.66 -7.73
C ARG A 528 12.18 21.87 -7.10
N ALA A 529 11.98 23.06 -7.66
CA ALA A 529 12.55 24.29 -7.15
C ALA A 529 12.07 24.60 -5.72
N LYS A 530 10.77 24.44 -5.44
CA LYS A 530 10.20 24.68 -4.11
C LYS A 530 10.71 23.66 -3.08
N SER A 531 10.71 22.37 -3.40
CA SER A 531 11.22 21.32 -2.51
C SER A 531 12.70 21.51 -2.19
N ALA A 532 13.53 21.88 -3.19
CA ALA A 532 14.95 22.16 -2.96
C ALA A 532 15.16 23.34 -2.00
N ARG A 533 14.42 24.44 -2.19
CA ARG A 533 14.49 25.61 -1.29
C ARG A 533 14.10 25.25 0.15
N LEU A 534 13.02 24.49 0.34
CA LEU A 534 12.56 24.06 1.66
C LEU A 534 13.58 23.15 2.36
N LEU A 535 14.15 22.18 1.64
CA LEU A 535 15.17 21.29 2.20
C LEU A 535 16.47 22.03 2.55
N MET A 536 16.86 23.04 1.75
CA MET A 536 18.02 23.90 2.06
C MET A 536 17.77 24.75 3.30
N ALA A 537 16.57 25.33 3.43
CA ALA A 537 16.20 26.13 4.61
C ALA A 537 16.15 25.26 5.89
N GLU A 538 15.60 24.05 5.80
CA GLU A 538 15.57 23.08 6.90
C GLU A 538 16.99 22.65 7.30
N ALA A 539 17.86 22.36 6.33
CA ALA A 539 19.25 22.03 6.59
C ALA A 539 20.01 23.18 7.28
N ALA A 540 19.79 24.43 6.85
CA ALA A 540 20.41 25.61 7.44
C ALA A 540 19.93 25.87 8.88
N ALA A 541 18.63 25.79 9.13
CA ALA A 541 18.05 25.95 10.47
C ALA A 541 18.59 24.91 11.46
N HIS A 542 18.76 23.67 11.00
CA HIS A 542 19.34 22.64 11.85
C HIS A 542 20.85 22.81 12.05
N ALA A 543 21.60 23.24 11.05
CA ALA A 543 23.02 23.54 11.21
C ALA A 543 23.25 24.64 12.25
N GLN A 544 22.41 25.69 12.25
CA GLN A 544 22.42 26.73 13.27
C GLN A 544 22.10 26.17 14.67
N THR A 545 21.14 25.24 14.75
CA THR A 545 20.78 24.59 16.02
C THR A 545 21.94 23.72 16.55
N GLU A 546 22.62 22.97 15.69
CA GLU A 546 23.79 22.16 16.05
C GLU A 546 24.96 23.03 16.51
N GLU A 547 25.16 24.19 15.89
CA GLU A 547 26.19 25.15 16.31
C GLU A 547 25.89 25.73 17.69
N LEU A 548 24.64 26.09 17.97
CA LEU A 548 24.21 26.57 19.28
C LEU A 548 24.36 25.49 20.36
N LEU A 549 23.96 24.24 20.08
CA LEU A 549 24.14 23.12 21.01
C LEU A 549 25.62 22.85 21.29
N ARG A 550 26.47 22.91 20.25
CA ARG A 550 27.91 22.73 20.41
C ARG A 550 28.52 23.86 21.26
N ALA A 551 28.09 25.10 21.07
CA ALA A 551 28.52 26.23 21.88
C ALA A 551 28.09 26.09 23.35
N ASP A 552 26.88 25.58 23.61
CA ASP A 552 26.37 25.31 24.96
C ASP A 552 27.16 24.18 25.64
N ASP A 553 27.43 23.08 24.92
CA ASP A 553 28.27 21.97 25.40
C ASP A 553 29.70 22.44 25.74
N GLU A 554 30.30 23.28 24.87
CA GLU A 554 31.62 23.87 25.10
C GLU A 554 31.62 24.82 26.31
N ALA A 555 30.58 25.64 26.48
CA ALA A 555 30.42 26.53 27.64
C ALA A 555 30.21 25.75 28.94
N MET A 556 29.40 24.69 28.92
CA MET A 556 29.18 23.81 30.07
C MET A 556 30.46 23.06 30.44
N ALA A 557 31.21 22.54 29.47
CA ALA A 557 32.51 21.92 29.70
C ALA A 557 33.52 22.92 30.31
N ALA A 558 33.55 24.16 29.81
CA ALA A 558 34.40 25.22 30.36
C ALA A 558 33.99 25.61 31.80
N ALA A 559 32.70 25.69 32.10
CA ALA A 559 32.19 25.96 33.44
C ALA A 559 32.55 24.84 34.44
N ILE A 560 32.41 23.57 34.02
CA ILE A 560 32.84 22.40 34.81
C ILE A 560 34.35 22.45 35.06
N ALA A 561 35.16 22.75 34.03
CA ALA A 561 36.60 22.87 34.17
C ALA A 561 36.99 24.03 35.12
N ALA A 562 36.31 25.17 35.03
CA ALA A 562 36.53 26.31 35.91
C ALA A 562 36.16 26.01 37.37
N GLN A 563 35.03 25.32 37.62
CA GLN A 563 34.67 24.85 38.96
C GLN A 563 35.70 23.85 39.52
N ALA A 564 36.16 22.91 38.70
CA ALA A 564 37.19 21.96 39.10
C ALA A 564 38.51 22.67 39.46
N ALA A 565 38.92 23.68 38.68
CA ALA A 565 40.09 24.49 38.95
C ALA A 565 39.94 25.33 40.24
N ALA A 566 38.77 25.93 40.46
CA ALA A 566 38.48 26.68 41.69
C ALA A 566 38.46 25.77 42.94
N ALA A 567 37.89 24.57 42.84
CA ALA A 567 37.91 23.57 43.90
C ALA A 567 39.33 23.09 44.22
N ALA A 568 40.17 22.89 43.19
CA ALA A 568 41.59 22.54 43.37
C ALA A 568 42.38 23.66 44.04
N GLN A 569 42.12 24.94 43.69
CA GLN A 569 42.73 26.09 44.35
C GLN A 569 42.28 26.23 45.81
N ALA A 570 41.00 26.03 46.12
CA ALA A 570 40.49 26.04 47.49
C ALA A 570 41.10 24.91 48.34
N ALA A 571 41.25 23.71 47.76
CA ALA A 571 41.93 22.59 48.41
C ALA A 571 43.43 22.89 48.66
N ALA A 572 44.11 23.53 47.72
CA ALA A 572 45.52 23.94 47.89
C ALA A 572 45.67 25.05 48.95
N ALA A 573 44.74 26.00 49.03
CA ALA A 573 44.72 27.05 50.05
C ALA A 573 44.46 26.49 51.46
N ALA A 574 43.68 25.41 51.59
CA ALA A 574 43.44 24.72 52.85
C ALA A 574 44.66 23.92 53.36
N VAL A 575 45.69 23.70 52.52
CA VAL A 575 46.91 22.93 52.84
C VAL A 575 48.13 23.84 53.07
N ALA A 576 48.01 25.17 52.96
CA ALA A 576 49.09 26.09 53.30
C ALA A 576 49.40 26.06 54.81
N PRO A 577 50.67 25.97 55.24
CA PRO A 577 51.03 25.76 56.64
C PRO A 577 50.80 27.04 57.46
N THR A 578 49.96 26.94 58.49
CA THR A 578 49.91 27.92 59.59
C THR A 578 51.25 27.93 60.31
N ALA A 579 51.97 29.06 60.23
CA ALA A 579 53.18 29.29 61.03
C ALA A 579 52.82 29.38 62.53
N PRO A 580 53.69 28.93 63.46
CA PRO A 580 53.38 28.93 64.89
C PRO A 580 53.57 30.33 65.47
N GLY A 581 52.47 30.95 65.90
CA GLY A 581 52.48 32.14 66.75
C GLY A 581 52.74 31.73 68.21
N ILE A 582 53.80 32.29 68.79
CA ILE A 582 54.17 32.18 70.20
C ILE A 582 53.22 33.07 71.02
N SER A 583 52.54 32.51 72.02
CA SER A 583 51.97 33.27 73.13
C SER A 583 51.98 32.41 74.40
N GLU A 584 52.71 32.90 75.41
CA GLU A 584 52.86 32.38 76.77
C GLU A 584 51.54 32.36 77.57
N PRO A 585 51.47 31.60 78.68
CA PRO A 585 50.25 31.40 79.45
C PRO A 585 50.05 32.47 80.52
N GLN A 586 48.83 32.98 80.67
CA GLN A 586 48.40 33.76 81.84
C GLN A 586 47.21 33.08 82.55
N GLU A 587 47.35 33.09 83.88
CA GLU A 587 46.55 32.54 84.96
C GLU A 587 45.03 32.82 84.88
N GLU A 588 44.25 31.80 85.25
CA GLU A 588 42.93 31.97 85.88
C GLU A 588 43.11 32.56 87.30
N PRO A 589 42.15 33.37 87.81
CA PRO A 589 41.19 32.75 88.72
C PRO A 589 39.76 33.34 88.71
N SER A 590 38.81 32.41 88.94
CA SER A 590 37.65 32.48 89.85
C SER A 590 36.61 33.60 89.73
N GLY A 591 35.34 33.20 89.58
CA GLY A 591 34.18 34.04 89.94
C GLY A 591 32.84 33.50 89.43
N GLU A 592 32.15 32.76 90.29
CA GLU A 592 30.78 32.21 90.13
C GLU A 592 29.67 33.31 90.32
N PRO A 593 28.35 33.01 90.31
CA PRO A 593 27.35 33.21 89.25
C PRO A 593 26.25 34.24 89.72
N PRO A 594 24.92 34.16 89.44
CA PRO A 594 24.11 33.51 88.40
C PRO A 594 23.08 34.48 87.74
N ASN A 595 22.22 33.98 86.84
CA ASN A 595 20.74 33.94 87.05
C ASN A 595 19.89 34.18 85.78
N GLY A 596 18.87 33.32 85.62
CA GLY A 596 17.61 33.55 84.89
C GLY A 596 17.68 33.42 83.37
N GLY A 597 16.89 32.60 82.68
CA GLY A 597 15.66 31.92 83.04
C GLY A 597 14.77 31.84 81.79
N ALA A 598 13.99 30.76 81.70
CA ALA A 598 12.81 30.57 80.84
C ALA A 598 13.02 30.21 79.35
N ALA A 599 12.92 28.91 79.07
CA ALA A 599 12.15 28.33 77.95
C ALA A 599 10.62 28.60 78.18
N PRO A 600 9.65 28.27 77.29
CA PRO A 600 9.72 27.25 76.22
C PRO A 600 8.90 27.51 74.92
N ASP A 601 9.03 26.54 74.00
CA ASP A 601 8.04 25.97 73.07
C ASP A 601 7.13 26.85 72.18
N GLY A 602 7.09 26.50 70.89
CA GLY A 602 6.02 26.97 70.00
C GLY A 602 6.14 26.54 68.54
N ALA A 603 5.66 25.33 68.25
CA ALA A 603 4.85 24.94 67.08
C ALA A 603 5.12 25.54 65.67
N ALA A 604 5.38 24.64 64.71
CA ALA A 604 5.01 24.77 63.30
C ALA A 604 3.45 24.78 63.15
N PRO A 605 2.80 25.25 62.06
CA PRO A 605 3.02 24.72 60.70
C PRO A 605 2.75 25.65 59.49
N ALA A 606 3.11 25.12 58.30
CA ALA A 606 2.49 25.28 56.97
C ALA A 606 2.58 26.61 56.19
N GLY A 607 2.99 26.53 54.91
CA GLY A 607 2.53 27.50 53.90
C GLY A 607 3.36 27.72 52.62
N SER A 608 3.23 26.80 51.66
CA SER A 608 3.11 27.03 50.19
C SER A 608 4.31 27.41 49.28
N ASN A 609 4.29 26.75 48.12
CA ASN A 609 4.69 27.15 46.76
C ASN A 609 6.14 26.97 46.30
N ALA A 610 6.41 25.80 45.70
CA ALA A 610 6.81 25.64 44.30
C ALA A 610 6.57 24.20 43.83
#